data_AF-A0A4R0PYR8-F1
#
_entry.id   AF-A0A4R0PYR8-F1
#
_cell.length_a   1.000
_cell.length_b   1.000
_cell.length_c   1.000
_cell.angle_alpha   90.00
_cell.angle_beta   90.00
_cell.angle_gamma   90.00
#
_symmetry.space_group_name_H-M   'P 1'
#
loop_
_entity.id
_entity.type
_entity.pdbx_description
1 polymer ?
#
loop_
_entity_poly.entity_id
_entity_poly.type
_entity_poly.pdbx_seq_one_letter_code
_entity_poly.pdbx_strand_id
1 'polypeptide(L)'
;MNDNSKTVVALLAGLAAGAALGILFAPEKGEETVDKLSRSLRDLKDRVVDKAQSEIESLGRIGKEYADKAVDTLGIKRDEVRDELVAVKEDAKDALTDSIEKV
;
A
#
# COMPACT_ATOMS: atom_id res chain seq x y z
N MET A 1 20.97 16.42 -10.07
CA MET A 1 20.45 15.16 -9.51
C MET A 1 18.95 15.37 -9.34
N ASN A 2 18.10 14.48 -9.86
CA ASN A 2 16.64 14.66 -9.79
C ASN A 2 16.18 14.54 -8.33
N ASP A 3 15.78 15.64 -7.71
CA ASP A 3 15.25 15.66 -6.33
C ASP A 3 14.07 14.68 -6.15
N ASN A 4 13.30 14.46 -7.22
CA ASN A 4 12.21 13.47 -7.26
C ASN A 4 12.68 12.03 -7.01
N SER A 5 13.87 11.65 -7.49
CA SER A 5 14.41 10.30 -7.26
C SER A 5 14.71 10.08 -5.78
N LYS A 6 15.20 11.10 -5.08
CA LYS A 6 15.48 11.03 -3.65
C LYS A 6 14.20 10.92 -2.82
N THR A 7 13.15 11.63 -3.21
CA THR A 7 11.82 11.55 -2.57
C THR A 7 11.19 10.17 -2.76
N VAL A 8 11.25 9.60 -3.96
CA VAL A 8 10.72 8.24 -4.21
C VAL A 8 11.50 7.20 -3.40
N VAL A 9 12.83 7.29 -3.35
CA VAL A 9 13.66 6.37 -2.54
C VAL A 9 13.35 6.52 -1.04
N ALA A 10 13.19 7.74 -0.54
CA ALA A 10 12.83 7.97 0.85
C ALA A 10 11.44 7.43 1.20
N LEU A 11 10.46 7.59 0.30
CA LEU A 11 9.12 7.02 0.47
C LEU A 11 9.15 5.49 0.51
N LEU A 12 9.87 4.86 -0.42
CA LEU A 12 10.00 3.41 -0.47
C LEU A 12 10.74 2.86 0.76
N ALA A 13 11.82 3.52 1.19
CA ALA A 13 12.52 3.16 2.41
C ALA A 13 11.63 3.31 3.65
N GLY A 14 10.82 4.37 3.72
CA GLY A 14 9.85 4.60 4.78
C GLY A 14 8.75 3.54 4.81
N LEU A 15 8.22 3.15 3.65
CA LEU A 15 7.24 2.09 3.53
C LEU A 15 7.82 0.73 3.96
N ALA A 16 9.02 0.38 3.48
CA ALA A 16 9.69 -0.87 3.84
C ALA A 16 9.98 -0.94 5.35
N ALA A 17 10.50 0.15 5.94
CA ALA A 17 10.73 0.24 7.38
C ALA A 17 9.39 0.16 8.15
N GLY A 18 8.34 0.83 7.67
CA GLY A 18 7.01 0.79 8.27
C GLY A 18 6.37 -0.60 8.22
N ALA A 19 6.52 -1.33 7.12
CA ALA A 19 6.04 -2.70 6.98
C ALA A 19 6.83 -3.66 7.87
N ALA A 20 8.16 -3.53 7.92
CA ALA A 20 8.99 -4.33 8.81
C ALA A 20 8.60 -4.15 10.28
N LEU A 21 8.38 -2.90 10.70
CA LEU A 21 7.90 -2.59 12.05
C LEU A 21 6.46 -3.05 12.27
N GLY A 22 5.57 -2.89 11.28
CA GLY A 22 4.17 -3.34 11.35
C GLY A 22 4.06 -4.86 11.51
N ILE A 23 4.83 -5.62 10.74
CA ILE A 23 4.90 -7.09 10.86
C ILE A 23 5.51 -7.50 12.20
N LEU A 24 6.56 -6.80 12.67
CA LEU A 24 7.20 -7.10 13.96
C LEU A 24 6.29 -6.80 15.16
N PHE A 25 5.52 -5.71 15.12
CA PHE A 25 4.68 -5.25 16.23
C PHE A 25 3.25 -5.80 16.22
N ALA A 26 2.73 -6.24 15.06
CA ALA A 26 1.37 -6.78 14.95
C ALA A 26 1.31 -8.28 14.58
N PRO A 27 1.91 -9.19 15.38
CA PRO A 27 1.68 -10.62 15.23
C PRO A 27 0.39 -11.04 15.95
N GLU A 28 -0.78 -10.63 15.44
CA GLU A 28 -2.07 -11.14 15.95
C GLU A 28 -2.72 -12.04 14.89
N LYS A 29 -2.88 -13.33 15.21
CA LYS A 29 -3.66 -14.29 14.41
C LYS A 29 -5.10 -14.29 14.90
N GLY A 30 -6.08 -14.10 14.02
CA GLY A 30 -7.47 -14.42 14.34
C GLY A 30 -8.53 -13.67 13.52
N GLU A 31 -9.66 -14.36 13.29
CA GLU A 31 -10.84 -13.86 12.59
C GLU A 31 -11.45 -12.60 13.26
N GLU A 32 -11.39 -12.48 14.59
CA GLU A 32 -11.83 -11.25 15.29
C GLU A 32 -10.94 -10.03 15.01
N THR A 33 -9.65 -10.27 14.74
CA THR A 33 -8.68 -9.21 14.48
C THR A 33 -8.91 -8.61 13.11
N VAL A 34 -9.36 -9.39 12.12
CA VAL A 34 -9.70 -8.87 10.78
C VAL A 34 -10.87 -7.89 10.85
N ASP A 35 -11.90 -8.15 11.65
CA ASP A 35 -13.05 -7.22 11.78
C ASP A 35 -12.67 -5.93 12.53
N LYS A 36 -11.92 -6.06 13.64
CA LYS A 36 -11.40 -4.90 14.41
C LYS A 36 -10.41 -4.07 13.60
N LEU A 37 -9.53 -4.71 12.83
CA LEU A 37 -8.59 -4.05 11.93
C LEU A 37 -9.35 -3.34 10.81
N SER A 38 -10.33 -4.00 10.18
CA SER A 38 -11.13 -3.39 9.12
C SER A 38 -11.89 -2.16 9.61
N ARG A 39 -12.49 -2.20 10.81
CA ARG A 39 -13.12 -1.03 11.43
C ARG A 39 -12.10 0.07 11.74
N SER A 40 -10.97 -0.28 12.36
CA SER A 40 -9.93 0.68 12.72
C SER A 40 -9.29 1.34 11.49
N LEU A 41 -9.10 0.58 10.41
CA LEU A 41 -8.62 1.07 9.12
C LEU A 41 -9.66 1.96 8.44
N ARG A 42 -10.95 1.63 8.53
CA ARG A 42 -12.01 2.48 7.99
C ARG A 42 -12.08 3.80 8.73
N ASP A 43 -12.06 3.79 10.05
CA ASP A 43 -12.06 5.00 10.87
C ASP A 43 -10.78 5.83 10.69
N LEU A 44 -9.63 5.17 10.54
CA LEU A 44 -8.37 5.84 10.25
C LEU A 44 -8.38 6.45 8.85
N LYS A 45 -8.85 5.70 7.85
CA LYS A 45 -9.04 6.18 6.49
C LYS A 45 -9.93 7.41 6.51
N ASP A 46 -11.10 7.37 7.16
CA ASP A 46 -12.03 8.49 7.16
C ASP A 46 -11.40 9.72 7.84
N ARG A 47 -10.72 9.56 8.98
CA ARG A 47 -10.00 10.68 9.64
C ARG A 47 -8.85 11.25 8.81
N VAL A 48 -8.08 10.39 8.14
CA VAL A 48 -6.96 10.80 7.29
C VAL A 48 -7.48 11.44 6.03
N VAL A 49 -8.47 10.83 5.37
CA VAL A 49 -9.10 11.32 4.15
C VAL A 49 -9.82 12.63 4.42
N ASP A 50 -10.48 12.83 5.55
CA ASP A 50 -11.14 14.11 5.86
C ASP A 50 -10.12 15.22 6.15
N LYS A 51 -9.07 14.94 6.93
CA LYS A 51 -7.99 15.92 7.17
C LYS A 51 -7.17 16.20 5.93
N ALA A 52 -6.96 15.17 5.13
CA ALA A 52 -6.15 15.27 3.94
C ALA A 52 -6.97 15.70 2.73
N GLN A 53 -8.30 15.59 2.68
CA GLN A 53 -9.13 15.92 1.51
C GLN A 53 -8.86 17.34 1.01
N SER A 54 -8.71 18.30 1.92
CA SER A 54 -8.36 19.69 1.59
C SER A 54 -6.98 19.83 0.93
N GLU A 55 -6.01 18.99 1.30
CA GLU A 55 -4.66 18.96 0.72
C GLU A 55 -4.54 17.99 -0.47
N ILE A 56 -5.27 16.87 -0.44
CA ILE A 56 -5.33 15.78 -1.40
C ILE A 56 -6.08 16.19 -2.65
N GLU A 57 -7.06 17.08 -2.62
CA GLU A 57 -7.64 17.60 -3.87
C GLU A 57 -6.59 18.36 -4.69
N SER A 58 -5.72 19.12 -4.01
CA SER A 58 -4.62 19.86 -4.62
C SER A 58 -3.48 18.93 -5.04
N LEU A 59 -3.11 17.97 -4.18
CA LEU A 59 -2.11 16.95 -4.45
C LEU A 59 -2.60 15.85 -5.39
N GLY A 60 -3.91 15.69 -5.59
CA GLY A 60 -4.49 14.59 -6.36
C GLY A 60 -4.39 14.81 -7.86
N ARG A 61 -4.45 16.08 -8.32
CA ARG A 61 -4.15 16.44 -9.71
C ARG A 61 -2.67 16.26 -10.01
N ILE A 62 -1.83 16.77 -9.12
CA ILE A 62 -0.37 16.71 -9.24
C ILE A 62 0.11 15.25 -9.12
N GLY A 63 -0.40 14.52 -8.13
CA GLY A 63 -0.09 13.13 -7.84
C GLY A 63 -0.52 12.18 -8.95
N LYS A 64 -1.67 12.41 -9.62
CA LYS A 64 -2.02 11.66 -10.84
C LYS A 64 -1.00 11.89 -11.95
N GLU A 65 -0.60 13.14 -12.18
CA GLU A 65 0.41 13.46 -13.21
C GLU A 65 1.77 12.82 -12.90
N TYR A 66 2.20 12.82 -11.63
CA TYR A 66 3.42 12.14 -11.20
C TYR A 66 3.30 10.62 -11.25
N ALA A 67 2.15 10.05 -10.91
CA ALA A 67 1.92 8.62 -11.00
C ALA A 67 1.94 8.16 -12.46
N ASP A 68 1.26 8.87 -13.37
CA ASP A 68 1.29 8.56 -14.80
C ASP A 68 2.71 8.74 -15.36
N LYS A 69 3.42 9.84 -15.04
CA LYS A 69 4.82 10.03 -15.45
C LYS A 69 5.75 8.97 -14.87
N ALA A 70 5.56 8.52 -13.63
CA ALA A 70 6.39 7.49 -13.02
C ALA A 70 6.19 6.14 -13.72
N VAL A 71 4.94 5.79 -14.01
CA VAL A 71 4.59 4.57 -14.76
C VAL A 71 5.18 4.61 -16.17
N ASP A 72 5.06 5.74 -16.86
CA ASP A 72 5.61 5.92 -18.21
C ASP A 72 7.15 5.95 -18.22
N THR A 73 7.79 6.63 -17.26
CA THR A 73 9.25 6.75 -17.18
C THR A 73 9.92 5.42 -16.79
N LEU A 74 9.24 4.60 -15.99
CA LEU A 74 9.73 3.28 -15.60
C LEU A 74 9.45 2.20 -16.65
N GLY A 75 8.77 2.52 -17.75
CA GLY A 75 8.41 1.53 -18.79
C GLY A 75 7.47 0.44 -18.27
N ILE A 76 6.92 0.63 -17.08
CA ILE A 76 5.99 -0.28 -16.43
C ILE A 76 4.68 -0.12 -17.18
N LYS A 77 4.42 -1.03 -18.13
CA LYS A 77 3.10 -1.11 -18.73
C LYS A 77 2.12 -1.41 -17.60
N ARG A 78 1.09 -0.56 -17.44
CA ARG A 78 0.05 -0.77 -16.41
C ARG A 78 -0.55 -2.17 -16.45
N ASP A 79 -0.54 -2.80 -17.62
CA ASP A 79 -1.00 -4.17 -17.83
C ASP A 79 -0.09 -5.20 -17.14
N GLU A 80 1.24 -5.04 -17.23
CA GLU A 80 2.21 -5.97 -16.63
C GLU A 80 2.26 -5.84 -15.10
N VAL A 81 2.18 -4.62 -14.57
CA VAL A 81 2.04 -4.43 -13.11
C VAL A 81 0.68 -4.89 -12.59
N ARG A 82 -0.40 -4.78 -13.37
CA ARG A 82 -1.69 -5.38 -12.97
C ARG A 82 -1.60 -6.90 -12.92
N ASP A 83 -0.99 -7.53 -13.91
CA ASP A 83 -0.88 -8.99 -13.98
C ASP A 83 0.02 -9.53 -12.86
N GLU A 84 1.15 -8.86 -12.57
CA GLU A 84 2.05 -9.24 -11.47
C GLU A 84 1.40 -8.99 -10.09
N LEU A 85 0.64 -7.89 -9.92
CA LEU A 85 -0.13 -7.63 -8.71
C LEU A 85 -1.27 -8.64 -8.50
N VAL A 86 -1.88 -9.12 -9.58
CA VAL A 86 -2.94 -10.15 -9.53
C VAL A 86 -2.35 -11.49 -9.14
N ALA A 87 -1.23 -11.88 -9.75
CA ALA A 87 -0.51 -13.10 -9.39
C ALA A 87 -0.02 -13.09 -7.94
N VAL A 88 0.61 -11.99 -7.49
CA VAL A 88 1.06 -11.84 -6.10
C VAL A 88 -0.11 -11.85 -5.12
N LYS A 89 -1.27 -11.32 -5.49
CA LYS A 89 -2.47 -11.38 -4.64
C LYS A 89 -3.04 -12.80 -4.52
N GLU A 90 -3.01 -13.58 -5.58
CA GLU A 90 -3.43 -14.99 -5.58
C GLU A 90 -2.47 -15.81 -4.71
N ASP A 91 -1.16 -15.71 -4.94
CA ASP A 91 -0.13 -16.43 -4.16
C ASP A 91 -0.16 -16.03 -2.67
N ALA A 92 -0.35 -14.74 -2.37
CA ALA A 92 -0.47 -14.27 -1.00
C ALA A 92 -1.76 -14.76 -0.33
N LYS A 93 -2.87 -14.85 -1.08
CA LYS A 93 -4.12 -15.43 -0.57
C LYS A 93 -3.96 -16.90 -0.25
N ASP A 94 -3.36 -17.66 -1.16
CA ASP A 94 -3.15 -19.09 -0.96
C ASP A 94 -2.23 -19.33 0.23
N ALA A 95 -1.11 -18.61 0.34
CA ALA A 95 -0.19 -18.71 1.48
C ALA A 95 -0.83 -18.30 2.82
N LEU A 96 -1.73 -17.31 2.83
CA LEU A 96 -2.50 -16.94 4.02
C LEU A 96 -3.50 -18.03 4.41
N THR A 97 -4.20 -18.59 3.42
CA THR A 97 -5.25 -19.59 3.62
C THR A 97 -4.66 -20.91 4.11
N ASP A 98 -3.53 -21.33 3.54
CA ASP A 98 -2.76 -22.52 3.95
C ASP A 98 -2.19 -22.39 5.38
N SER A 99 -1.87 -21.16 5.80
CA SER A 99 -1.43 -20.85 7.17
C SER A 99 -2.56 -20.80 8.20
N ILE A 100 -3.82 -20.68 7.74
CA ILE A 100 -5.03 -20.70 8.56
C ILE A 100 -5.61 -22.12 8.64
N GLU A 101 -5.50 -22.94 7.59
CA GLU A 101 -6.03 -24.32 7.55
C GLU A 101 -5.17 -25.34 8.31
N LYS A 102 -3.89 -25.01 8.57
CA LYS A 102 -2.93 -25.91 9.25
C LYS A 102 -2.86 -25.72 10.78
N VAL A 103 -3.75 -24.91 11.37
CA VAL A 103 -3.92 -24.71 12.82
C VAL A 103 -5.28 -25.25 13.24
#